data_AF-A0A928MKM6-F1
#
_entry.id   AF-A0A928MKM6-F1
#
_cell.length_a   1.000
_cell.length_b   1.000
_cell.length_c   1.000
_cell.angle_alpha   90.00
_cell.angle_beta   90.00
_cell.angle_gamma   90.00
#
_symmetry.space_group_name_H-M   'P 1'
#
loop_
_entity.id
_entity.type
_entity.pdbx_description
1 polymer ?
#
loop_
_entity_poly.entity_id
_entity_poly.type
_entity_poly.pdbx_seq_one_letter_code
_entity_poly.pdbx_strand_id
1 'polypeptide(L)'
;MKAICKKISAVLKTIFGYGIMICLFAGGLTFFGYLAALLVGGEAAATICEVIYKFIIPYIIKVSTVMVLLGLVAMYLNGEMALTSNKKKTSKHAGEL
;
A
#
# COMPACT_ATOMS: atom_id res chain seq x y z
N MET A 1 12.34 -3.38 26.31
CA MET A 1 11.06 -3.37 25.56
C MET A 1 10.96 -2.29 24.48
N LYS A 2 11.22 -1.00 24.75
CA LYS A 2 11.07 0.09 23.76
C LYS A 2 11.88 -0.08 22.46
N ALA A 3 13.09 -0.64 22.52
CA ALA A 3 13.94 -0.84 21.34
C ALA A 3 13.40 -1.89 20.35
N ILE A 4 12.75 -2.94 20.87
CA ILE A 4 12.17 -4.03 20.06
C ILE A 4 10.91 -3.52 19.35
N CYS A 5 10.01 -2.84 20.06
CA CYS A 5 8.81 -2.23 19.46
C CYS A 5 9.15 -1.20 18.38
N LYS A 6 10.25 -0.46 18.55
CA LYS A 6 10.72 0.50 17.55
C LYS A 6 11.25 -0.18 16.28
N LYS A 7 11.99 -1.29 16.43
CA LYS A 7 12.45 -2.10 15.27
C LYS A 7 11.26 -2.75 14.55
N ILE A 8 10.32 -3.33 15.29
CA ILE A 8 9.12 -3.96 14.73
C ILE A 8 8.30 -2.95 13.93
N SER A 9 8.07 -1.75 14.47
CA SER A 9 7.32 -0.72 13.74
C SER A 9 8.05 -0.18 12.52
N ALA A 10 9.38 -0.05 12.56
CA ALA A 10 10.14 0.30 11.36
C ALA A 10 9.92 -0.73 10.24
N VAL A 11 9.97 -2.02 10.57
CA VAL A 11 9.70 -3.11 9.61
C VAL A 11 8.25 -3.07 9.12
N LEU A 12 7.27 -2.91 10.01
CA LEU A 12 5.86 -2.84 9.63
C LEU A 12 5.55 -1.62 8.75
N LYS A 13 6.20 -0.47 8.98
CA LYS A 13 6.07 0.71 8.11
C LYS A 13 6.67 0.48 6.74
N THR A 14 7.82 -0.18 6.65
CA THR A 14 8.41 -0.55 5.35
C THR A 14 7.49 -1.51 4.60
N ILE A 15 6.98 -2.54 5.27
CA ILE A 15 6.03 -3.50 4.68
C ILE A 15 4.75 -2.78 4.23
N PHE A 16 4.21 -1.89 5.05
CA PHE A 16 3.04 -1.07 4.72
C PHE A 16 3.29 -0.18 3.49
N GLY A 17 4.44 0.50 3.43
CA GLY A 17 4.82 1.33 2.29
C GLY A 17 4.93 0.54 1.00
N TYR A 18 5.62 -0.61 1.01
CA TYR A 18 5.66 -1.52 -0.13
C TYR A 18 4.27 -2.07 -0.48
N GLY A 19 3.44 -2.33 0.53
CA GLY A 19 2.06 -2.77 0.36
C GLY A 19 1.20 -1.79 -0.41
N ILE A 20 1.26 -0.51 -0.04
CA ILE A 20 0.58 0.57 -0.78
C ILE A 20 1.10 0.65 -2.22
N MET A 21 2.41 0.56 -2.42
CA MET A 21 2.98 0.60 -3.78
C MET A 21 2.44 -0.53 -4.66
N ILE A 22 2.41 -1.77 -4.14
CA ILE A 22 1.84 -2.91 -4.87
C ILE A 22 0.35 -2.71 -5.13
N CYS A 23 -0.40 -2.21 -4.15
CA CYS A 23 -1.83 -1.93 -4.33
C CYS A 23 -2.07 -0.86 -5.40
N LEU A 24 -1.23 0.18 -5.46
CA LEU A 24 -1.32 1.23 -6.46
C LEU A 24 -1.03 0.69 -7.87
N PHE A 25 0.00 -0.15 -8.01
CA PHE A 25 0.30 -0.81 -9.27
C PHE A 25 -0.83 -1.75 -9.70
N ALA A 26 -1.38 -2.54 -8.78
CA ALA A 26 -2.47 -3.45 -9.08
C ALA A 26 -3.75 -2.69 -9.48
N GLY A 27 -4.07 -1.60 -8.79
CA GLY A 27 -5.15 -0.69 -9.17
C GLY A 27 -4.92 -0.06 -10.56
N GLY A 28 -3.71 0.41 -10.83
CA GLY A 28 -3.32 0.91 -12.16
C GLY A 28 -3.49 -0.15 -13.26
N LEU A 29 -3.10 -1.40 -12.99
CA LEU A 29 -3.26 -2.50 -13.95
C LEU A 29 -4.75 -2.78 -14.25
N THR A 30 -5.62 -2.73 -13.24
CA THR A 30 -7.07 -2.88 -13.47
C THR A 30 -7.64 -1.76 -14.33
N PHE A 31 -7.14 -0.53 -14.21
CA PHE A 31 -7.53 0.59 -15.05
C PHE A 31 -7.20 0.33 -16.53
N PHE A 32 -6.00 -0.16 -16.83
CA PHE A 32 -5.64 -0.56 -18.20
C PHE A 32 -6.48 -1.73 -18.70
N GLY A 33 -6.85 -2.68 -17.83
CA GLY A 33 -7.76 -3.77 -18.17
C GLY A 33 -9.15 -3.28 -18.61
N TYR A 34 -9.70 -2.28 -17.90
CA TYR A 34 -10.96 -1.64 -18.30
C TYR A 34 -10.83 -0.84 -19.61
N LEU A 35 -9.68 -0.19 -19.82
CA LEU A 35 -9.38 0.53 -21.08
C LEU A 35 -9.32 -0.42 -22.28
N ALA A 36 -8.67 -1.57 -22.12
CA ALA A 36 -8.66 -2.62 -23.13
C ALA A 36 -10.06 -3.18 -23.39
N ALA A 37 -10.85 -3.40 -22.33
CA ALA A 37 -12.25 -3.84 -22.49
C ALA A 37 -13.09 -2.83 -23.29
N LEU A 38 -12.90 -1.53 -23.06
CA LEU A 38 -13.58 -0.48 -23.84
C LEU A 38 -13.22 -0.51 -25.33
N LEU A 39 -11.98 -0.81 -25.68
CA LEU A 39 -11.55 -0.90 -27.08
C LEU A 39 -12.08 -2.15 -27.79
N VAL A 40 -12.22 -3.27 -27.06
CA VAL A 40 -12.73 -4.53 -27.63
C VAL A 40 -14.25 -4.48 -27.83
N GLY A 41 -14.99 -3.97 -26.84
CA GLY A 41 -16.45 -3.94 -26.85
C GLY A 41 -17.12 -5.33 -26.83
N GLY A 42 -18.46 -5.33 -26.90
CA GLY A 42 -19.27 -6.54 -26.99
C GLY A 42 -19.18 -7.48 -25.77
N GLU A 43 -19.48 -8.77 -25.98
CA GLU A 43 -19.49 -9.78 -24.92
C GLU A 43 -18.11 -10.01 -24.31
N ALA A 44 -17.04 -9.94 -25.11
CA ALA A 44 -15.66 -10.08 -24.64
C ALA A 44 -15.28 -8.98 -23.63
N ALA A 45 -15.73 -7.74 -23.85
CA ALA A 45 -15.54 -6.65 -22.89
C ALA A 45 -16.27 -6.92 -21.57
N ALA A 46 -17.49 -7.44 -21.63
CA ALA A 46 -18.26 -7.79 -20.44
C ALA A 46 -17.52 -8.84 -19.60
N THR A 47 -16.96 -9.89 -20.22
CA THR A 47 -16.18 -10.92 -19.51
C THR A 47 -14.94 -10.34 -18.84
N ILE A 48 -14.19 -9.46 -19.53
CA ILE A 48 -12.99 -8.82 -18.96
C ILE A 48 -13.37 -7.97 -17.74
N CYS A 49 -14.41 -7.15 -17.87
CA CYS A 49 -14.92 -6.32 -16.78
C CYS A 49 -15.38 -7.17 -15.59
N GLU A 50 -16.05 -8.29 -15.86
CA GLU A 50 -16.58 -9.19 -14.84
C GLU A 50 -15.45 -9.88 -14.07
N VAL A 51 -14.39 -10.33 -14.75
CA VAL A 51 -13.19 -10.92 -14.13
C VAL A 51 -12.48 -9.90 -13.24
N ILE A 52 -12.27 -8.67 -13.73
CA ILE A 52 -11.62 -7.61 -12.96
C ILE A 52 -12.44 -7.32 -11.69
N TYR A 53 -13.76 -7.15 -11.84
CA TYR A 53 -14.64 -6.79 -10.74
C TYR A 53 -14.83 -7.91 -9.71
N LYS A 54 -15.06 -9.15 -10.16
CA LYS A 54 -15.36 -10.28 -9.26
C LYS A 54 -14.13 -10.96 -8.67
N PHE A 55 -12.98 -10.88 -9.34
CA PHE A 55 -11.79 -11.62 -8.91
C PHE A 55 -10.68 -10.69 -8.44
N ILE A 56 -10.28 -9.74 -9.29
CA ILE A 56 -9.08 -8.93 -9.06
C ILE A 56 -9.32 -7.88 -7.96
N ILE A 57 -10.38 -7.08 -8.08
CA ILE A 57 -10.73 -6.04 -7.10
C ILE A 57 -10.89 -6.58 -5.67
N PRO A 58 -11.70 -7.63 -5.40
CA PRO A 58 -11.90 -8.10 -4.02
C PRO A 58 -10.63 -8.70 -3.42
N TYR A 59 -9.76 -9.31 -4.23
CA TYR A 59 -8.48 -9.82 -3.72
C TYR A 59 -7.54 -8.67 -3.34
N ILE A 60 -7.41 -7.66 -4.20
CA ILE A 60 -6.60 -6.46 -3.92
C ILE A 60 -7.10 -5.76 -2.66
N ILE A 61 -8.42 -5.57 -2.51
CA ILE A 61 -9.00 -4.90 -1.33
C ILE A 61 -8.75 -5.70 -0.05
N LYS A 62 -8.88 -7.03 -0.08
CA LYS A 62 -8.60 -7.87 1.10
C LYS A 62 -7.14 -7.76 1.53
N VAL A 63 -6.21 -7.87 0.58
CA VAL A 63 -4.77 -7.75 0.86
C VAL A 63 -4.42 -6.35 1.37
N SER A 64 -4.95 -5.30 0.73
CA SER A 64 -4.70 -3.92 1.12
C SER A 64 -5.24 -3.63 2.53
N THR A 65 -6.43 -4.14 2.86
CA THR A 65 -7.03 -3.98 4.19
C THR A 65 -6.14 -4.56 5.28
N VAL A 66 -5.63 -5.79 5.09
CA VAL A 66 -4.73 -6.44 6.05
C VAL A 66 -3.43 -5.65 6.22
N MET A 67 -2.84 -5.18 5.12
CA MET A 67 -1.60 -4.40 5.18
C MET A 67 -1.80 -3.03 5.84
N VAL A 68 -2.92 -2.35 5.57
CA VAL A 68 -3.29 -1.08 6.20
C VAL A 68 -3.52 -1.26 7.70
N LEU A 69 -4.21 -2.32 8.10
CA LEU A 69 -4.48 -2.62 9.50
C LEU A 69 -3.18 -2.89 10.27
N LEU A 70 -2.25 -3.65 9.69
CA LEU A 70 -0.91 -3.85 10.24
C LEU A 70 -0.10 -2.54 10.34
N GLY A 71 -0.14 -1.71 9.30
CA GLY A 71 0.49 -0.39 9.28
C GLY A 71 -0.05 0.53 10.38
N LEU A 72 -1.37 0.57 10.55
CA LEU A 72 -2.07 1.34 11.58
C LEU A 72 -1.69 0.88 12.99
N VAL A 73 -1.66 -0.43 13.25
CA VAL A 73 -1.23 -0.98 14.54
C VAL A 73 0.22 -0.57 14.84
N ALA A 74 1.12 -0.66 13.85
CA ALA A 74 2.52 -0.26 14.02
C ALA A 74 2.70 1.23 14.31
N MET A 75 1.86 2.06 13.69
CA MET A 75 1.84 3.52 13.84
C MET A 75 1.29 3.93 15.21
N TYR A 76 0.19 3.31 15.65
CA TYR A 76 -0.38 3.51 16.98
C TYR A 76 0.63 3.19 18.09
N LEU A 77 1.35 2.08 17.97
CA LEU A 77 2.39 1.69 18.93
C LEU A 77 3.60 2.64 18.98
N ASN A 78 3.81 3.46 17.94
CA ASN A 78 4.90 4.44 17.90
C ASN A 78 4.43 5.88 18.16
N GLY A 79 3.12 6.10 18.33
CA GLY A 79 2.56 7.45 18.46
C GLY A 79 2.77 8.32 17.23
N GLU A 80 2.99 7.71 16.06
CA GLU A 80 3.19 8.43 14.79
C GLU A 80 1.89 8.48 14.00
N MET A 81 1.55 9.65 13.45
CA MET A 81 0.34 9.82 12.64
C MET A 81 0.51 9.16 11.28
N ALA A 82 -0.50 8.40 10.87
CA ALA A 82 -0.39 7.43 9.79
C ALA A 82 -0.05 7.99 8.41
N LEU A 83 -0.14 9.31 8.23
CA LEU A 83 0.13 10.00 6.96
C LEU A 83 0.77 11.38 7.15
N THR A 84 1.52 11.60 8.25
CA THR A 84 2.33 12.82 8.34
C THR A 84 3.67 12.57 7.66
N SER A 85 3.91 13.21 6.52
CA SER A 85 5.25 13.34 5.94
C SER A 85 6.07 14.28 6.81
N ASN A 86 6.51 13.82 7.99
CA ASN A 86 7.46 14.58 8.78
C ASN A 86 8.84 14.39 8.15
N LYS A 87 9.14 15.25 7.17
CA LYS A 87 10.45 15.39 6.55
C LYS A 87 11.43 16.00 7.56
N LYS A 88 11.69 15.33 8.69
CA LYS A 88 12.81 15.67 9.55
C LYS A 88 14.07 15.06 8.95
N LYS A 89 14.65 15.78 7.98
CA LYS A 89 16.09 15.71 7.70
C LYS A 89 16.81 15.89 9.04
N THR A 90 17.18 14.79 9.68
CA THR A 90 18.22 14.82 10.70
C THR A 90 19.51 14.46 9.98
N SER A 91 20.03 15.43 9.22
CA SER A 91 21.47 15.48 8.96
C SER A 91 22.14 15.73 10.32
N LYS A 92 22.49 14.66 11.02
CA LYS A 92 23.52 14.68 12.06
C LYS A 92 24.68 13.81 11.62
N HIS A 93 25.44 14.34 10.67
CA HIS A 93 26.91 14.34 10.71
C HIS A 93 27.28 15.80 11.02
N ALA A 94 28.21 16.16 11.88
CA ALA A 94 29.17 15.40 12.67
C ALA A 94 29.37 16.18 13.98
N GLY A 95 29.71 15.48 15.06
CA GLY A 95 30.52 16.13 16.09
C GLY A 95 31.92 16.36 15.53
N GLU A 96 32.60 17.37 16.05
CA GLU A 96 34.01 17.36 16.48
C GLU A 96 34.54 18.81 16.47
N LEU A 97 34.85 19.27 17.68
CA LEU A 97 35.69 20.42 18.09
C LEU A 97 35.15 21.82 17.81
#